data_AF-A0A960PIV7-F1
#
_entry.id   AF-A0A960PIV7-F1
#
_cell.length_a   1.000
_cell.length_b   1.000
_cell.length_c   1.000
_cell.angle_alpha   90.00
_cell.angle_beta   90.00
_cell.angle_gamma   90.00
#
_symmetry.space_group_name_H-M   'P 1'
#
loop_
_entity.id
_entity.type
_entity.pdbx_description
1 polymer ?
#
loop_
_entity_poly.entity_id
_entity_poly.type
_entity_poly.pdbx_seq_one_letter_code
_entity_poly.pdbx_strand_id
1 'polypeptide(L)'
;MHQRLLLLLPLLGLIAAGVWALAPSDEPAIRPAQAERQPSTSTLATIEATSTTLSDIQQPATGPEGRPGGTSPVLPGNPLTLQVDPVVEAALDPDARSVLNPETGRYEKYIVAGGMTEVSDFLFEDPPTSEQAAGAAGLRAEAQAFIRSADLTSLESIKRAGFELSDQDNHWVNVDNVRDGVVLDVDHPEFLVVRIDESGAPIIDGLMYLAGPVGAKGPQPFGSAFAWHVHKYLESPCFQFGQIIRPDLPPADCTNATNQGVLSSVTPEMLHIWLTDNPEGDFASQMSGAPHDH
;
A
#
# COMPACT_ATOMS: atom_id res chain seq x y z
N MET A 1 -23.81 -0.07 -76.47
CA MET A 1 -24.48 0.88 -77.37
C MET A 1 -25.90 1.11 -76.85
N HIS A 2 -26.30 2.37 -76.62
CA HIS A 2 -27.66 2.89 -76.32
C HIS A 2 -28.25 2.51 -74.94
N GLN A 3 -29.01 3.32 -74.19
CA GLN A 3 -29.45 4.73 -74.25
C GLN A 3 -30.16 5.09 -72.91
N ARG A 4 -29.94 6.32 -72.40
CA ARG A 4 -30.83 7.33 -71.73
C ARG A 4 -32.05 6.86 -70.90
N LEU A 5 -32.27 7.25 -69.63
CA LEU A 5 -32.43 8.58 -68.97
C LEU A 5 -33.66 9.41 -69.42
N LEU A 6 -34.62 9.64 -68.51
CA LEU A 6 -35.37 10.89 -68.14
C LEU A 6 -36.76 10.52 -67.55
N LEU A 7 -37.05 10.74 -66.25
CA LEU A 7 -37.54 11.98 -65.59
C LEU A 7 -38.98 12.39 -65.96
N LEU A 8 -39.89 12.40 -64.96
CA LEU A 8 -40.67 13.57 -64.47
C LEU A 8 -41.99 13.19 -63.76
N LEU A 9 -42.10 13.66 -62.51
CA LEU A 9 -43.32 13.99 -61.75
C LEU A 9 -44.09 15.15 -62.42
N PRO A 10 -45.41 15.33 -62.21
CA PRO A 10 -45.94 16.04 -61.03
C PRO A 10 -47.36 15.53 -60.59
N LEU A 11 -48.18 16.07 -59.67
CA LEU A 11 -48.36 17.36 -58.99
C LEU A 11 -49.37 17.18 -57.82
N LEU A 12 -49.12 17.88 -56.69
CA LEU A 12 -50.03 18.53 -55.70
C LEU A 12 -51.49 18.06 -55.45
N GLY A 13 -51.87 17.95 -54.16
CA GLY A 13 -53.24 18.25 -53.71
C GLY A 13 -53.65 17.88 -52.26
N LEU A 14 -53.76 18.91 -51.42
CA LEU A 14 -54.66 19.11 -50.26
C LEU A 14 -54.42 18.48 -48.86
N ILE A 15 -54.00 19.40 -47.99
CA ILE A 15 -54.34 19.72 -46.58
C ILE A 15 -55.64 19.12 -46.02
N ALA A 16 -55.55 18.50 -44.83
CA ALA A 16 -56.55 18.62 -43.76
C ALA A 16 -55.88 18.51 -42.39
N ALA A 17 -56.05 19.55 -41.57
CA ALA A 17 -55.62 19.62 -40.19
C ALA A 17 -56.52 18.73 -39.30
N GLY A 18 -55.90 17.91 -38.46
CA GLY A 18 -56.56 17.12 -37.43
C GLY A 18 -55.72 17.12 -36.17
N VAL A 19 -56.02 18.06 -35.27
CA VAL A 19 -55.50 18.10 -33.90
C VAL A 19 -56.04 16.87 -33.16
N TRP A 20 -55.18 15.91 -32.85
CA TRP A 20 -55.43 14.89 -31.84
C TRP A 20 -54.41 15.07 -30.73
N ALA A 21 -54.91 15.42 -29.55
CA ALA A 21 -54.16 15.44 -28.32
C ALA A 21 -53.70 14.01 -28.00
N LEU A 22 -52.40 13.76 -28.06
CA LEU A 22 -51.78 12.58 -27.47
C LEU A 22 -51.71 12.81 -25.95
N ALA A 23 -52.48 12.04 -25.20
CA ALA A 23 -52.25 11.86 -23.78
C ALA A 23 -50.87 11.18 -23.58
N PRO A 24 -50.12 11.53 -22.51
CA PRO A 24 -48.89 10.83 -22.18
C PRO A 24 -49.24 9.38 -21.79
N SER A 25 -48.62 8.42 -22.48
CA SER A 25 -48.53 7.05 -22.04
C SER A 25 -47.62 6.99 -20.81
N ASP A 26 -48.20 6.63 -19.67
CA ASP A 26 -47.46 6.22 -18.47
C ASP A 26 -46.69 4.92 -18.77
N GLU A 27 -45.44 5.05 -19.20
CA GLU A 27 -44.47 3.96 -19.11
C GLU A 27 -44.04 3.79 -17.64
N PRO A 28 -44.19 2.61 -17.04
CA PRO A 28 -43.54 2.34 -15.77
C PRO A 28 -42.03 2.25 -16.00
N ALA A 29 -41.30 3.23 -15.45
CA ALA A 29 -39.85 3.19 -15.34
C ALA A 29 -39.42 1.88 -14.67
N ILE A 30 -38.80 0.99 -15.45
CA ILE A 30 -38.04 -0.15 -14.94
C ILE A 30 -36.83 0.45 -14.23
N ARG A 31 -36.94 0.60 -12.91
CA ARG A 31 -35.79 0.85 -12.04
C ARG A 31 -34.91 -0.41 -12.07
N PRO A 32 -33.60 -0.31 -12.32
CA PRO A 32 -32.71 -1.40 -12.00
C PRO A 32 -32.80 -1.65 -10.50
N ALA A 33 -33.08 -2.89 -10.12
CA ALA A 33 -33.02 -3.35 -8.75
C ALA A 33 -31.60 -3.09 -8.22
N GLN A 34 -31.44 -2.05 -7.42
CA GLN A 34 -30.34 -2.01 -6.48
C GLN A 34 -30.58 -3.17 -5.52
N ALA A 35 -29.78 -4.22 -5.68
CA ALA A 35 -29.61 -5.18 -4.61
C ALA A 35 -29.01 -4.39 -3.44
N GLU A 36 -29.84 -4.02 -2.47
CA GLU A 36 -29.39 -3.72 -1.11
C GLU A 36 -28.66 -4.97 -0.63
N ARG A 37 -27.35 -5.02 -0.84
CA ARG A 37 -26.49 -5.86 -0.02
C ARG A 37 -26.63 -5.31 1.38
N GLN A 38 -27.25 -6.11 2.25
CA GLN A 38 -27.19 -5.86 3.68
C GLN A 38 -25.71 -5.74 4.05
N PRO A 39 -25.31 -4.75 4.87
CA PRO A 39 -23.97 -4.73 5.41
C PRO A 39 -23.79 -6.04 6.20
N SER A 40 -22.89 -6.90 5.72
CA SER A 40 -22.32 -7.92 6.57
C SER A 40 -21.72 -7.17 7.75
N THR A 41 -22.27 -7.36 8.94
CA THR A 41 -21.67 -6.87 10.18
C THR A 41 -20.35 -7.62 10.38
N SER A 42 -19.29 -7.19 9.68
CA SER A 42 -17.93 -7.53 10.07
C SER A 42 -17.75 -6.96 11.47
N THR A 43 -17.48 -7.84 12.42
CA THR A 43 -17.36 -7.51 13.84
C THR A 43 -15.91 -7.15 14.15
N LEU A 44 -15.30 -6.35 13.28
CA LEU A 44 -14.08 -5.61 13.57
C LEU A 44 -14.49 -4.15 13.53
N ALA A 45 -14.55 -3.54 14.72
CA ALA A 45 -14.82 -2.12 14.86
C ALA A 45 -13.84 -1.35 13.98
N THR A 46 -14.34 -0.47 13.12
CA THR A 46 -13.56 0.60 12.50
C THR A 46 -12.77 1.29 13.62
N ILE A 47 -11.45 1.10 13.65
CA ILE A 47 -10.58 1.78 14.62
C ILE A 47 -10.18 3.10 13.97
N GLU A 48 -10.85 4.18 14.37
CA GLU A 48 -10.44 5.53 13.97
C GLU A 48 -9.06 5.83 14.58
N ALA A 49 -8.06 6.06 13.72
CA ALA A 49 -6.73 6.45 14.17
C ALA A 49 -6.74 7.90 14.71
N THR A 50 -6.30 8.08 15.96
CA THR A 50 -6.05 9.42 16.51
C THR A 50 -4.82 10.04 15.85
N SER A 51 -5.03 10.97 14.93
CA SER A 51 -3.97 11.76 14.31
C SER A 51 -3.27 12.63 15.35
N THR A 52 -2.00 12.35 15.64
CA THR A 52 -1.13 13.24 16.42
C THR A 52 -0.37 14.12 15.42
N THR A 53 -0.64 15.42 15.43
CA THR A 53 0.03 16.36 14.53
C THR A 53 1.53 16.47 14.84
N LEU A 54 2.37 16.10 13.86
CA LEU A 54 3.80 16.44 13.85
C LEU A 54 3.95 17.96 13.68
N SER A 55 4.37 18.67 14.73
CA SER A 55 4.78 20.08 14.61
C SER A 55 6.12 20.40 15.28
N ASP A 56 6.86 19.43 15.80
CA ASP A 56 8.12 19.69 16.55
C ASP A 56 9.32 18.91 16.02
N ILE A 57 9.68 19.09 14.73
CA ILE A 57 11.04 18.77 14.26
C ILE A 57 11.73 20.09 13.88
N GLN A 58 12.44 20.63 14.86
CA GLN A 58 13.20 21.87 14.76
C GLN A 58 14.57 21.58 14.13
N GLN A 59 14.82 22.11 12.92
CA GLN A 59 16.14 22.08 12.29
C GLN A 59 17.16 22.84 13.16
N PRO A 60 18.40 22.34 13.33
CA PRO A 60 19.45 23.11 13.98
C PRO A 60 19.97 24.22 13.05
N ALA A 61 20.09 25.41 13.63
CA ALA A 61 20.52 26.64 12.98
C ALA A 61 21.97 26.59 12.48
N THR A 62 22.18 27.10 11.27
CA THR A 62 23.50 27.42 10.72
C THR A 62 24.04 28.71 11.34
N GLY A 63 25.23 28.67 11.92
CA GLY A 63 25.98 29.82 12.42
C GLY A 63 27.31 29.99 11.68
N PRO A 64 27.83 31.23 11.51
CA PRO A 64 28.85 31.55 10.51
C PRO A 64 30.30 31.41 11.00
N GLU A 65 31.19 31.46 10.01
CA GLU A 65 32.65 31.30 10.03
C GLU A 65 33.44 32.18 11.02
N GLY A 66 34.54 31.62 11.53
CA GLY A 66 35.65 32.35 12.14
C GLY A 66 36.92 31.48 12.31
N ARG A 67 37.94 31.74 11.48
CA ARG A 67 39.34 31.25 11.62
C ARG A 67 40.10 32.17 12.62
N PRO A 68 41.16 31.72 13.37
CA PRO A 68 42.44 31.35 12.72
C PRO A 68 43.36 30.33 13.46
N GLY A 69 44.26 29.73 12.67
CA GLY A 69 45.64 29.35 13.01
C GLY A 69 45.95 28.63 14.33
N GLY A 70 46.06 27.29 14.28
CA GLY A 70 46.66 26.47 15.34
C GLY A 70 47.41 25.27 14.75
N THR A 71 48.69 25.16 15.05
CA THR A 71 49.55 24.01 14.74
C THR A 71 49.02 22.75 15.42
N SER A 72 48.63 21.74 14.64
CA SER A 72 48.16 20.45 15.15
C SER A 72 49.33 19.58 15.63
N PRO A 73 49.24 18.97 16.83
CA PRO A 73 50.11 17.86 17.20
C PRO A 73 49.66 16.59 16.46
N VAL A 74 50.64 15.84 15.93
CA VAL A 74 50.43 14.51 15.35
C VAL A 74 50.06 13.55 16.49
N LEU A 75 48.79 13.16 16.58
CA LEU A 75 48.35 12.08 17.46
C LEU A 75 48.74 10.73 16.83
N PRO A 76 49.21 9.75 17.63
CA PRO A 76 49.51 8.41 17.14
C PRO A 76 48.23 7.74 16.63
N GLY A 77 48.32 7.17 15.43
CA GLY A 77 47.19 6.52 14.76
C GLY A 77 46.64 5.36 15.58
N ASN A 78 45.45 5.55 16.13
CA ASN A 78 44.60 4.43 16.51
C ASN A 78 44.16 3.75 15.21
N PRO A 79 44.32 2.42 15.06
CA PRO A 79 43.70 1.72 13.95
C PRO A 79 42.19 1.95 14.04
N LEU A 80 41.61 2.53 12.99
CA LEU A 80 40.16 2.63 12.81
C LEU A 80 39.62 1.20 12.78
N THR A 81 39.18 0.73 13.94
CA THR A 81 38.41 -0.49 14.03
C THR A 81 37.01 -0.09 13.62
N LEU A 82 36.61 -0.43 12.40
CA LEU A 82 35.24 -0.20 11.93
C LEU A 82 34.34 -1.04 12.83
N GLN A 83 33.68 -0.40 13.81
CA GLN A 83 32.61 -1.07 14.55
C GLN A 83 31.47 -1.24 13.58
N VAL A 84 31.32 -2.45 13.07
CA VAL A 84 30.18 -2.82 12.26
C VAL A 84 28.97 -2.85 13.19
N ASP A 85 27.86 -2.29 12.75
CA ASP A 85 26.62 -2.32 13.52
C ASP A 85 26.26 -3.80 13.80
N PRO A 86 26.02 -4.20 15.05
CA PRO A 86 25.69 -5.59 15.39
C PRO A 86 24.44 -6.10 14.65
N VAL A 87 23.52 -5.23 14.21
CA VAL A 87 22.41 -5.59 13.34
C VAL A 87 22.90 -5.99 11.94
N VAL A 88 23.92 -5.30 11.42
CA VAL A 88 24.56 -5.60 10.13
C VAL A 88 25.47 -6.82 10.21
N GLU A 89 26.00 -7.16 11.38
CA GLU A 89 26.74 -8.42 11.57
C GLU A 89 25.79 -9.62 11.62
N ALA A 90 24.65 -9.48 12.31
CA ALA A 90 23.58 -10.49 12.32
C ALA A 90 22.96 -10.68 10.92
N ALA A 91 22.81 -9.60 10.16
CA ALA A 91 22.28 -9.58 8.79
C ALA A 91 22.92 -10.55 7.78
N LEU A 92 24.14 -11.02 8.05
CA LEU A 92 24.85 -11.95 7.17
C LEU A 92 24.38 -13.40 7.36
N ASP A 93 23.57 -13.67 8.39
CA ASP A 93 22.93 -14.95 8.62
C ASP A 93 21.48 -14.90 8.07
N PRO A 94 21.13 -15.72 7.06
CA PRO A 94 19.75 -15.79 6.59
C PRO A 94 18.77 -16.32 7.65
N ASP A 95 19.28 -16.99 8.70
CA ASP A 95 18.50 -17.42 9.87
C ASP A 95 18.52 -16.39 11.01
N ALA A 96 19.01 -15.17 10.76
CA ALA A 96 19.09 -14.11 11.76
C ALA A 96 17.71 -13.81 12.32
N ARG A 97 17.57 -14.10 13.61
CA ARG A 97 16.40 -13.75 14.40
C ARG A 97 16.38 -12.25 14.66
N SER A 98 15.18 -11.74 14.87
CA SER A 98 14.97 -10.37 15.33
C SER A 98 15.75 -10.09 16.62
N VAL A 99 16.42 -8.94 16.68
CA VAL A 99 17.23 -8.50 17.82
C VAL A 99 16.53 -7.32 18.49
N LEU A 100 16.46 -7.32 19.83
CA LEU A 100 15.97 -6.18 20.58
C LEU A 100 17.01 -5.06 20.53
N ASN A 101 16.63 -3.91 19.98
CA ASN A 101 17.43 -2.70 20.04
C ASN A 101 17.20 -2.01 21.40
N PRO A 102 18.23 -1.91 22.27
CA PRO A 102 18.06 -1.39 23.63
C PRO A 102 17.82 0.13 23.67
N GLU A 103 18.16 0.87 22.61
CA GLU A 103 17.95 2.31 22.55
C GLU A 103 16.49 2.65 22.20
N THR A 104 15.90 1.90 21.29
CA THR A 104 14.52 2.13 20.84
C THR A 104 13.50 1.27 21.59
N GLY A 105 13.94 0.17 22.20
CA GLY A 105 13.06 -0.83 22.81
C GLY A 105 12.26 -1.65 21.79
N ARG A 106 12.65 -1.59 20.50
CA ARG A 106 11.95 -2.25 19.38
C ARG A 106 12.76 -3.44 18.86
N TYR A 107 12.08 -4.38 18.21
CA TYR A 107 12.70 -5.54 17.58
C TYR A 107 13.08 -5.21 16.15
N GLU A 108 14.32 -5.53 15.78
CA GLU A 108 14.90 -5.24 14.46
C GLU A 108 15.33 -6.54 13.78
N LYS A 109 14.92 -6.74 12.53
CA LYS A 109 15.30 -7.86 11.67
C LYS A 109 15.87 -7.30 10.38
N TYR A 110 17.12 -7.63 10.04
CA TYR A 110 17.69 -7.21 8.77
C TYR A 110 17.21 -8.11 7.64
N ILE A 111 16.87 -7.48 6.52
CA ILE A 111 16.39 -8.15 5.33
C ILE A 111 17.44 -7.99 4.23
N VAL A 112 18.11 -9.09 3.94
CA VAL A 112 19.18 -9.14 2.92
C VAL A 112 18.65 -8.79 1.53
N ALA A 113 17.52 -9.37 1.13
CA ALA A 113 16.95 -9.19 -0.20
C ALA A 113 16.61 -7.72 -0.52
N GLY A 114 16.20 -6.94 0.49
CA GLY A 114 15.81 -5.54 0.32
C GLY A 114 16.84 -4.51 0.76
N GLY A 115 17.98 -4.93 1.34
CA GLY A 115 18.96 -4.00 1.91
C GLY A 115 18.37 -3.08 2.98
N MET A 116 17.35 -3.56 3.71
CA MET A 116 16.54 -2.78 4.64
C MET A 116 16.40 -3.50 5.98
N THR A 117 16.10 -2.75 7.03
CA THR A 117 15.83 -3.31 8.37
C THR A 117 14.35 -3.19 8.69
N GLU A 118 13.70 -4.30 8.98
CA GLU A 118 12.36 -4.34 9.51
C GLU A 118 12.37 -4.06 10.99
N VAL A 119 11.46 -3.20 11.44
CA VAL A 119 11.35 -2.83 12.85
C VAL A 119 9.90 -2.92 13.32
N SER A 120 9.67 -3.67 14.40
CA SER A 120 8.37 -3.85 15.04
C SER A 120 8.44 -3.63 16.54
N ASP A 121 7.30 -3.30 17.15
CA ASP A 121 7.15 -3.28 18.60
C ASP A 121 7.03 -4.71 19.18
N PHE A 122 6.82 -5.70 18.32
CA PHE A 122 6.67 -7.11 18.66
C PHE A 122 7.80 -7.94 18.06
N LEU A 123 8.19 -8.98 18.79
CA LEU A 123 9.16 -9.96 18.29
C LEU A 123 8.49 -10.78 17.19
N PHE A 124 9.06 -10.75 15.98
CA PHE A 124 8.48 -11.42 14.82
C PHE A 124 8.35 -12.94 15.01
N GLU A 125 9.27 -13.55 15.77
CA GLU A 125 9.31 -15.00 16.01
C GLU A 125 8.56 -15.43 17.29
N ASP A 126 7.90 -14.52 17.99
CA ASP A 126 7.15 -14.87 19.20
C ASP A 126 5.88 -15.67 18.82
N PRO A 127 5.75 -16.94 19.23
CA PRO A 127 4.62 -17.75 18.82
C PRO A 127 3.31 -17.17 19.38
N PRO A 128 2.29 -16.97 18.54
CA PRO A 128 1.04 -16.41 19.01
C PRO A 128 0.31 -17.38 19.94
N THR A 129 -0.46 -16.82 20.88
CA THR A 129 -1.44 -17.59 21.64
C THR A 129 -2.51 -18.16 20.69
N SER A 130 -3.22 -19.20 21.13
CA SER A 130 -4.28 -19.80 20.31
C SER A 130 -5.42 -18.82 19.99
N GLU A 131 -5.71 -17.87 20.88
CA GLU A 131 -6.72 -16.83 20.64
C GLU A 131 -6.25 -15.83 19.57
N GLN A 132 -5.00 -15.37 19.68
CA GLN A 132 -4.38 -14.50 18.67
C GLN A 132 -4.34 -15.17 17.29
N ALA A 133 -3.90 -16.42 17.24
CA ALA A 133 -3.86 -17.19 16.00
C ALA A 133 -5.26 -17.37 15.39
N ALA A 134 -6.28 -17.66 16.21
CA ALA A 134 -7.66 -17.80 15.74
C ALA A 134 -8.24 -16.48 15.21
N GLY A 135 -7.99 -15.36 15.90
CA GLY A 135 -8.42 -14.04 15.46
C GLY A 135 -7.76 -13.62 14.14
N ALA A 136 -6.44 -13.80 14.03
CA ALA A 136 -5.68 -13.54 12.81
C ALA A 136 -6.18 -14.41 11.64
N ALA A 137 -6.43 -15.69 11.87
CA ALA A 137 -7.01 -16.59 10.86
C ALA A 137 -8.41 -16.14 10.40
N GLY A 138 -9.23 -15.61 11.32
CA GLY A 138 -10.53 -15.01 11.00
C GLY A 138 -10.41 -13.83 10.05
N LEU A 139 -9.51 -12.89 10.37
CA LEU A 139 -9.24 -11.73 9.51
C LEU A 139 -8.73 -12.14 8.12
N ARG A 140 -7.81 -13.10 8.03
CA ARG A 140 -7.35 -13.65 6.73
C ARG A 140 -8.51 -14.25 5.93
N ALA A 141 -9.42 -14.98 6.59
CA ALA A 141 -10.58 -15.56 5.92
C ALA A 141 -11.53 -14.49 5.35
N GLU A 142 -11.70 -13.37 6.05
CA GLU A 142 -12.44 -12.19 5.56
C GLU A 142 -11.74 -11.59 4.33
N ALA A 143 -10.43 -11.40 4.37
CA ALA A 143 -9.64 -10.90 3.24
C ALA A 143 -9.74 -11.80 2.00
N GLN A 144 -9.67 -13.12 2.19
CA GLN A 144 -9.90 -14.07 1.10
C GLN A 144 -11.34 -14.01 0.56
N ALA A 145 -12.33 -13.74 1.41
CA ALA A 145 -13.72 -13.58 0.97
C ALA A 145 -13.93 -12.31 0.14
N PHE A 146 -13.32 -11.20 0.56
CA PHE A 146 -13.29 -9.96 -0.20
C PHE A 146 -12.75 -10.20 -1.61
N ILE A 147 -11.54 -10.76 -1.73
CA ILE A 147 -10.90 -10.99 -3.04
C ILE A 147 -11.73 -11.90 -3.95
N ARG A 148 -12.35 -12.96 -3.41
CA ARG A 148 -13.27 -13.81 -4.19
C ARG A 148 -14.49 -13.04 -4.70
N SER A 149 -14.97 -12.05 -3.94
CA SER A 149 -16.16 -11.28 -4.29
C SER A 149 -15.88 -10.08 -5.20
N ALA A 150 -14.65 -9.56 -5.17
CA ALA A 150 -14.22 -8.38 -5.91
C ALA A 150 -13.95 -8.65 -7.40
N ASP A 151 -13.89 -9.92 -7.83
CA ASP A 151 -13.68 -10.33 -9.22
C ASP A 151 -12.43 -9.72 -9.87
N LEU A 152 -11.32 -9.70 -9.12
CA LEU A 152 -10.03 -9.17 -9.56
C LEU A 152 -9.25 -10.18 -10.42
N THR A 153 -9.89 -10.70 -11.46
CA THR A 153 -9.41 -11.83 -12.27
C THR A 153 -8.50 -11.45 -13.44
N SER A 154 -8.27 -10.15 -13.66
CA SER A 154 -7.40 -9.61 -14.71
C SER A 154 -6.75 -8.28 -14.27
N LEU A 155 -5.65 -7.89 -14.91
CA LEU A 155 -5.04 -6.58 -14.66
C LEU A 155 -6.00 -5.42 -14.95
N GLU A 156 -6.90 -5.60 -15.93
CA GLU A 156 -7.91 -4.60 -16.28
C GLU A 156 -9.03 -4.50 -15.23
N SER A 157 -9.41 -5.60 -14.56
CA SER A 157 -10.32 -5.53 -13.41
C SER A 157 -9.66 -4.92 -12.19
N ILE A 158 -8.36 -5.20 -11.95
CA ILE A 158 -7.58 -4.58 -10.87
C ILE A 158 -7.53 -3.05 -11.04
N LYS A 159 -7.18 -2.57 -12.23
CA LYS A 159 -7.19 -1.13 -12.55
C LYS A 159 -8.57 -0.51 -12.41
N ARG A 160 -9.62 -1.20 -12.85
CA ARG A 160 -11.00 -0.70 -12.75
C ARG A 160 -11.47 -0.60 -11.30
N ALA A 161 -10.93 -1.42 -10.40
CA ALA A 161 -11.14 -1.34 -8.98
C ALA A 161 -10.33 -0.22 -8.29
N GLY A 162 -9.58 0.59 -9.05
CA GLY A 162 -8.84 1.75 -8.54
C GLY A 162 -7.38 1.46 -8.16
N PHE A 163 -6.88 0.27 -8.44
CA PHE A 163 -5.51 -0.11 -8.13
C PHE A 163 -4.56 0.20 -9.29
N GLU A 164 -3.43 0.84 -8.99
CA GLU A 164 -2.37 1.18 -9.93
C GLU A 164 -1.04 0.60 -9.47
N LEU A 165 -0.15 0.23 -10.40
CA LEU A 165 1.17 -0.29 -10.04
C LEU A 165 1.97 0.81 -9.32
N SER A 166 2.34 0.56 -8.06
CA SER A 166 3.02 1.52 -7.16
C SER A 166 4.54 1.43 -7.27
N ASP A 167 5.06 0.21 -7.28
CA ASP A 167 6.49 -0.10 -7.37
C ASP A 167 6.78 -1.05 -8.54
N GLN A 168 8.05 -1.39 -8.73
CA GLN A 168 8.46 -2.29 -9.81
C GLN A 168 8.22 -3.77 -9.48
N ASP A 169 7.80 -4.09 -8.25
CA ASP A 169 8.07 -5.42 -7.70
C ASP A 169 6.82 -6.29 -7.53
N ASN A 170 5.63 -5.71 -7.30
CA ASN A 170 4.31 -6.39 -7.35
C ASN A 170 3.20 -5.63 -6.60
N HIS A 171 3.47 -4.47 -6.01
CA HIS A 171 2.47 -3.75 -5.22
C HIS A 171 1.59 -2.88 -6.11
N TRP A 172 0.29 -3.13 -6.04
CA TRP A 172 -0.73 -2.31 -6.68
C TRP A 172 -1.45 -1.50 -5.62
N VAL A 173 -1.36 -0.17 -5.67
CA VAL A 173 -1.91 0.77 -4.70
C VAL A 173 -3.27 1.30 -5.13
N ASN A 174 -4.21 1.39 -4.19
CA ASN A 174 -5.41 2.21 -4.34
C ASN A 174 -5.21 3.50 -3.55
N VAL A 175 -4.95 4.60 -4.27
CA VAL A 175 -4.61 5.90 -3.67
C VAL A 175 -5.77 6.50 -2.89
N ASP A 176 -7.02 6.21 -3.28
CA ASP A 176 -8.20 6.70 -2.56
C ASP A 176 -8.31 6.01 -1.20
N ASN A 177 -8.09 4.68 -1.14
CA ASN A 177 -8.06 3.92 0.12
C ASN A 177 -6.91 4.37 1.03
N VAL A 178 -5.70 4.60 0.49
CA VAL A 178 -4.56 5.14 1.30
C VAL A 178 -4.90 6.48 1.97
N ARG A 179 -5.84 7.25 1.40
CA ARG A 179 -6.14 8.63 1.81
C ARG A 179 -7.46 8.77 2.54
N ASP A 180 -8.24 7.71 2.70
CA ASP A 180 -9.54 7.76 3.38
C ASP A 180 -9.40 7.85 4.92
N GLY A 181 -8.22 7.51 5.45
CA GLY A 181 -7.90 7.55 6.88
C GLY A 181 -8.45 6.36 7.68
N VAL A 182 -8.95 5.33 7.01
CA VAL A 182 -9.43 4.09 7.61
C VAL A 182 -8.30 3.09 7.64
N VAL A 183 -7.98 2.57 8.83
CA VAL A 183 -6.91 1.59 9.01
C VAL A 183 -7.51 0.20 9.08
N LEU A 184 -6.93 -0.74 8.33
CA LEU A 184 -7.29 -2.16 8.35
C LEU A 184 -8.76 -2.43 7.95
N ASP A 185 -9.21 -1.85 6.84
CA ASP A 185 -10.51 -2.17 6.22
C ASP A 185 -10.34 -3.24 5.14
N VAL A 186 -10.83 -4.44 5.43
CA VAL A 186 -10.74 -5.59 4.53
C VAL A 186 -11.43 -5.35 3.18
N ASP A 187 -12.51 -4.57 3.15
CA ASP A 187 -13.26 -4.31 1.93
C ASP A 187 -12.63 -3.17 1.09
N HIS A 188 -11.68 -2.42 1.66
CA HIS A 188 -10.98 -1.31 1.02
C HIS A 188 -9.47 -1.36 1.29
N PRO A 189 -8.74 -2.41 0.86
CA PRO A 189 -7.31 -2.50 1.10
C PRO A 189 -6.55 -1.42 0.35
N GLU A 190 -5.50 -0.87 0.97
CA GLU A 190 -4.64 0.14 0.37
C GLU A 190 -3.78 -0.46 -0.74
N PHE A 191 -3.34 -1.72 -0.59
CA PHE A 191 -2.50 -2.39 -1.57
C PHE A 191 -2.91 -3.84 -1.82
N LEU A 192 -2.74 -4.27 -3.06
CA LEU A 192 -2.69 -5.67 -3.47
C LEU A 192 -1.24 -6.06 -3.75
N VAL A 193 -0.82 -7.22 -3.27
CA VAL A 193 0.44 -7.85 -3.69
C VAL A 193 0.10 -8.83 -4.81
N VAL A 194 0.54 -8.53 -6.03
CA VAL A 194 0.10 -9.23 -7.24
C VAL A 194 1.28 -9.88 -7.96
N ARG A 195 1.23 -11.21 -8.10
CA ARG A 195 2.15 -11.95 -8.96
C ARG A 195 1.48 -12.30 -10.28
N ILE A 196 2.26 -12.36 -11.35
CA ILE A 196 1.79 -12.84 -12.65
C ILE A 196 2.18 -14.32 -12.80
N ASP A 197 1.21 -15.17 -13.11
CA ASP A 197 1.45 -16.59 -13.36
C ASP A 197 2.05 -16.85 -14.75
N GLU A 198 2.41 -18.12 -15.03
CA GLU A 198 2.98 -18.52 -16.32
C GLU A 198 2.07 -18.25 -17.52
N SER A 199 0.76 -18.12 -17.30
CA SER A 199 -0.22 -17.80 -18.34
C SER A 199 -0.41 -16.30 -18.58
N GLY A 200 0.19 -15.46 -17.73
CA GLY A 200 0.02 -14.01 -17.73
C GLY A 200 -1.18 -13.53 -16.90
N ALA A 201 -1.84 -14.41 -16.14
CA ALA A 201 -2.95 -14.05 -15.28
C ALA A 201 -2.45 -13.54 -13.91
N PRO A 202 -3.10 -12.51 -13.33
CA PRO A 202 -2.73 -12.04 -12.00
C PRO A 202 -3.21 -13.01 -10.92
N ILE A 203 -2.36 -13.24 -9.93
CA ILE A 203 -2.64 -13.91 -8.68
C ILE A 203 -2.47 -12.87 -7.57
N ILE A 204 -3.53 -12.65 -6.78
CA ILE A 204 -3.47 -11.82 -5.58
C ILE A 204 -2.88 -12.66 -4.45
N ASP A 205 -1.58 -12.49 -4.21
CA ASP A 205 -0.85 -13.23 -3.19
C ASP A 205 -1.08 -12.67 -1.79
N GLY A 206 -1.34 -11.35 -1.67
CA GLY A 206 -1.53 -10.69 -0.40
C GLY A 206 -2.26 -9.36 -0.49
N LEU A 207 -2.64 -8.84 0.67
CA LEU A 207 -3.06 -7.47 0.90
C LEU A 207 -2.03 -6.77 1.77
N MET A 208 -1.80 -5.48 1.55
CA MET A 208 -0.99 -4.66 2.46
C MET A 208 -1.78 -3.43 2.89
N TYR A 209 -1.70 -3.15 4.19
CA TYR A 209 -2.36 -2.04 4.86
C TYR A 209 -1.35 -1.05 5.41
N LEU A 210 -1.71 0.23 5.47
CA LEU A 210 -0.89 1.27 6.08
C LEU A 210 -1.58 1.82 7.33
N ALA A 211 -0.82 2.02 8.39
CA ALA A 211 -1.33 2.61 9.63
C ALA A 211 -1.69 4.10 9.48
N GLY A 212 -1.25 4.73 8.40
CA GLY A 212 -1.30 6.18 8.18
C GLY A 212 0.05 6.73 7.75
N PRO A 213 0.22 8.07 7.70
CA PRO A 213 1.48 8.70 7.33
C PRO A 213 2.64 8.26 8.24
N VAL A 214 3.88 8.42 7.78
CA VAL A 214 5.11 8.14 8.56
C VAL A 214 4.96 8.57 10.03
N GLY A 215 5.18 7.60 10.94
CA GLY A 215 5.06 7.78 12.39
C GLY A 215 3.71 7.39 12.98
N ALA A 216 2.67 7.20 12.15
CA ALA A 216 1.41 6.60 12.58
C ALA A 216 1.62 5.14 13.03
N LYS A 217 0.72 4.67 13.92
CA LYS A 217 0.79 3.35 14.54
C LYS A 217 -0.46 2.53 14.27
N GLY A 218 -0.25 1.31 13.81
CA GLY A 218 -1.31 0.37 13.49
C GLY A 218 -1.94 -0.25 14.75
N PRO A 219 -3.20 -0.69 14.69
CA PRO A 219 -3.82 -1.41 15.80
C PRO A 219 -3.23 -2.82 15.95
N GLN A 220 -3.00 -3.30 17.18
CA GLN A 220 -2.44 -4.63 17.43
C GLN A 220 -3.45 -5.60 18.05
N PRO A 221 -4.55 -5.99 17.35
CA PRO A 221 -5.59 -6.81 17.94
C PRO A 221 -5.15 -8.25 18.25
N PHE A 222 -4.17 -8.79 17.53
CA PHE A 222 -3.77 -10.21 17.64
C PHE A 222 -2.32 -10.42 18.10
N GLY A 223 -1.70 -9.44 18.78
CA GLY A 223 -0.34 -9.54 19.31
C GLY A 223 0.66 -10.07 18.29
N SER A 224 1.54 -11.01 18.66
CA SER A 224 2.62 -11.48 17.78
C SER A 224 2.17 -12.19 16.49
N ALA A 225 0.89 -12.60 16.38
CA ALA A 225 0.33 -13.14 15.13
C ALA A 225 0.23 -12.09 14.01
N PHE A 226 0.48 -10.81 14.32
CA PHE A 226 -0.03 -9.68 13.56
C PHE A 226 0.92 -8.48 13.64
N ALA A 227 2.19 -8.66 13.34
CA ALA A 227 3.21 -7.64 13.59
C ALA A 227 3.17 -6.50 12.55
N TRP A 228 2.61 -5.36 12.93
CA TRP A 228 2.88 -4.09 12.25
C TRP A 228 4.37 -3.79 12.31
N HIS A 229 4.93 -3.33 11.20
CA HIS A 229 6.35 -3.06 11.08
C HIS A 229 6.62 -1.87 10.15
N VAL A 230 7.79 -1.27 10.31
CA VAL A 230 8.34 -0.28 9.38
C VAL A 230 9.58 -0.84 8.71
N HIS A 231 9.88 -0.41 7.50
CA HIS A 231 11.19 -0.60 6.88
C HIS A 231 12.04 0.63 7.16
N LYS A 232 13.29 0.39 7.59
CA LYS A 232 14.35 1.38 7.69
C LYS A 232 15.30 1.20 6.52
N TYR A 233 15.45 2.27 5.74
CA TYR A 233 16.37 2.37 4.62
C TYR A 233 17.63 3.15 5.01
N LEU A 234 18.72 2.90 4.28
CA LEU A 234 19.94 3.70 4.40
C LEU A 234 19.77 5.11 3.83
N GLU A 235 18.99 5.22 2.75
CA GLU A 235 18.64 6.49 2.12
C GLU A 235 17.23 6.94 2.55
N SER A 236 16.89 8.21 2.30
CA SER A 236 15.55 8.75 2.57
C SER A 236 14.78 8.88 1.25
N PRO A 237 14.01 7.87 0.83
CA PRO A 237 13.10 8.00 -0.30
C PRO A 237 12.02 9.07 -0.03
N CYS A 238 11.32 9.46 -1.09
CA CYS A 238 10.19 10.35 -0.97
C CYS A 238 8.88 9.59 -0.77
N PHE A 239 8.15 9.92 0.29
CA PHE A 239 6.81 9.40 0.54
C PHE A 239 5.75 10.46 0.29
N GLN A 240 4.93 10.24 -0.73
CA GLN A 240 3.84 11.14 -1.10
C GLN A 240 2.77 11.15 -0.01
N PHE A 241 2.39 12.31 0.51
CA PHE A 241 1.50 12.44 1.69
C PHE A 241 2.03 11.72 2.95
N GLY A 242 3.35 11.48 3.01
CA GLY A 242 3.94 10.63 4.03
C GLY A 242 3.54 9.16 3.89
N GLN A 243 3.10 8.71 2.71
CA GLN A 243 2.68 7.35 2.39
C GLN A 243 3.52 6.76 1.23
N ILE A 244 3.57 5.42 1.13
CA ILE A 244 4.33 4.70 0.08
C ILE A 244 3.54 4.57 -1.25
N ILE A 245 2.98 5.68 -1.75
CA ILE A 245 2.17 5.71 -2.99
C ILE A 245 3.04 5.77 -4.26
N ARG A 246 4.17 6.49 -4.19
CA ARG A 246 5.12 6.68 -5.31
C ARG A 246 6.55 6.49 -4.80
N PRO A 247 6.94 5.28 -4.39
CA PRO A 247 8.29 5.01 -3.91
C PRO A 247 9.37 5.27 -4.97
N ASP A 248 8.98 5.33 -6.25
CA ASP A 248 9.84 5.68 -7.38
C ASP A 248 10.09 7.20 -7.54
N LEU A 249 9.38 8.05 -6.77
CA LEU A 249 9.54 9.49 -6.87
C LEU A 249 10.95 9.91 -6.42
N PRO A 250 11.74 10.58 -7.28
CA PRO A 250 13.11 10.96 -6.92
C PRO A 250 13.14 11.87 -5.68
N PRO A 251 14.11 11.72 -4.77
CA PRO A 251 14.23 12.58 -3.59
C PRO A 251 14.27 14.08 -3.91
N ALA A 252 14.83 14.47 -5.06
CA ALA A 252 14.86 15.85 -5.53
C ALA A 252 13.44 16.43 -5.75
N ASP A 253 12.52 15.61 -6.24
CA ASP A 253 11.14 15.99 -6.52
C ASP A 253 10.27 15.96 -5.26
N CYS A 254 10.77 15.43 -4.15
CA CYS A 254 10.06 15.39 -2.88
C CYS A 254 9.78 16.78 -2.29
N THR A 255 10.67 17.72 -2.57
CA THR A 255 10.57 19.11 -2.09
C THR A 255 9.56 19.94 -2.87
N ASN A 256 9.01 19.41 -3.97
CA ASN A 256 7.96 20.08 -4.71
C ASN A 256 6.66 20.06 -3.91
N ALA A 257 6.14 21.25 -3.57
CA ALA A 257 4.90 21.41 -2.82
C ALA A 257 3.70 20.70 -3.45
N THR A 258 3.67 20.50 -4.78
CA THR A 258 2.58 19.76 -5.45
C THR A 258 2.59 18.27 -5.11
N ASN A 259 3.76 17.72 -4.81
CA ASN A 259 3.93 16.31 -4.51
C ASN A 259 3.57 16.00 -3.06
N GLN A 260 3.53 17.00 -2.17
CA GLN A 260 3.25 16.81 -0.73
C GLN A 260 4.11 15.69 -0.14
N GLY A 261 5.36 15.63 -0.57
CA GLY A 261 6.30 14.57 -0.24
C GLY A 261 6.97 14.82 1.10
N VAL A 262 7.32 13.73 1.78
CA VAL A 262 8.17 13.73 2.97
C VAL A 262 9.37 12.82 2.69
N LEU A 263 10.58 13.35 2.86
CA LEU A 263 11.79 12.52 2.86
C LEU A 263 11.86 11.81 4.21
N SER A 264 11.93 10.48 4.19
CA SER A 264 12.07 9.69 5.41
C SER A 264 12.85 8.42 5.11
N SER A 265 13.80 8.07 5.99
CA SER A 265 14.47 6.78 5.98
C SER A 265 13.62 5.66 6.61
N VAL A 266 12.41 5.98 7.08
CA VAL A 266 11.49 5.03 7.70
C VAL A 266 10.14 5.11 6.99
N THR A 267 9.62 3.97 6.56
CA THR A 267 8.28 3.90 5.94
C THR A 267 7.16 4.25 6.92
N PRO A 268 5.95 4.52 6.41
CA PRO A 268 4.73 4.20 7.14
C PRO A 268 4.80 2.81 7.78
N GLU A 269 4.15 2.66 8.93
CA GLU A 269 3.97 1.35 9.52
C GLU A 269 2.95 0.56 8.69
N MET A 270 3.31 -0.67 8.33
CA MET A 270 2.58 -1.50 7.40
C MET A 270 2.33 -2.90 7.96
N LEU A 271 1.35 -3.56 7.37
CA LEU A 271 0.96 -4.92 7.69
C LEU A 271 0.62 -5.67 6.41
N HIS A 272 1.17 -6.86 6.26
CA HIS A 272 0.84 -7.78 5.19
C HIS A 272 -0.15 -8.84 5.68
N ILE A 273 -1.12 -9.19 4.82
CA ILE A 273 -1.99 -10.36 4.98
C ILE A 273 -1.80 -11.24 3.74
N TRP A 274 -1.13 -12.37 3.90
CA TRP A 274 -0.88 -13.32 2.83
C TRP A 274 -2.11 -14.19 2.59
N LEU A 275 -2.60 -14.21 1.37
CA LEU A 275 -3.76 -14.99 0.95
C LEU A 275 -3.34 -16.37 0.45
N THR A 276 -2.14 -16.48 -0.11
CA THR A 276 -1.46 -17.73 -0.43
C THR A 276 -0.63 -18.22 0.76
N ASP A 277 -0.18 -19.48 0.73
CA ASP A 277 0.59 -20.06 1.81
C ASP A 277 1.98 -19.44 1.87
N ASN A 278 2.31 -18.83 3.01
CA ASN A 278 3.61 -18.26 3.29
C ASN A 278 4.33 -19.08 4.38
N PRO A 279 5.49 -19.68 4.08
CA PRO A 279 6.27 -20.45 5.07
C PRO A 279 6.63 -19.68 6.34
N GLU A 280 6.75 -18.35 6.27
CA GLU A 280 7.04 -17.48 7.42
C GLU A 280 5.78 -17.09 8.20
N GLY A 281 4.59 -17.43 7.69
CA GLY A 281 3.31 -17.21 8.33
C GLY A 281 2.39 -16.25 7.57
N ASP A 282 1.09 -16.35 7.86
CA ASP A 282 0.01 -15.60 7.18
C ASP A 282 0.13 -14.08 7.28
N PHE A 283 0.86 -13.57 8.27
CA PHE A 283 1.08 -12.15 8.52
C PHE A 283 2.58 -11.81 8.63
N ALA A 284 3.44 -12.67 8.10
CA ALA A 284 4.86 -12.37 8.02
C ALA A 284 5.07 -11.07 7.24
N SER A 285 6.12 -10.33 7.59
CA SER A 285 6.47 -9.09 6.91
C SER A 285 6.84 -9.29 5.43
N GLN A 286 7.22 -10.52 5.04
CA GLN A 286 7.67 -10.86 3.70
C GLN A 286 7.10 -12.18 3.22
N MET A 287 6.98 -12.32 1.90
CA MET A 287 6.74 -13.61 1.28
C MET A 287 8.05 -14.40 1.19
N SER A 288 8.13 -15.52 1.90
CA SER A 288 9.30 -16.40 1.83
C SER A 288 9.36 -17.11 0.47
N GLY A 289 10.51 -17.02 -0.22
CA GLY A 289 10.79 -17.83 -1.41
C GLY A 289 10.20 -17.31 -2.73
N ALA A 290 9.71 -16.07 -2.80
CA ALA A 290 9.49 -15.43 -4.10
C ALA A 290 10.87 -15.19 -4.74
N PRO A 291 11.19 -15.79 -5.91
CA PRO A 291 12.41 -15.43 -6.60
C PRO A 291 12.27 -13.98 -7.04
N HIS A 292 13.07 -13.09 -6.46
CA HIS A 292 13.27 -11.72 -6.94
C HIS A 292 14.03 -11.67 -8.29
N ASP A 293 14.06 -12.78 -9.03
CA ASP A 293 14.68 -12.87 -10.34
C ASP A 293 13.66 -12.42 -11.41
N HIS A 294 13.64 -11.10 -11.67
CA HIS A 294 13.11 -10.54 -12.91
C HIS A 294 14.24 -9.83 -13.67
#